data_AF-B2UE42-F1
#
_entry.id   AF-B2UE42-F1
#
_cell.length_a   1.000
_cell.length_b   1.000
_cell.length_c   1.000
_cell.angle_alpha   90.00
_cell.angle_beta   90.00
_cell.angle_gamma   90.00
#
_symmetry.space_group_name_H-M   'P 1'
#
loop_
_entity.id
_entity.type
_entity.pdbx_description
1 polymer ?
#
loop_
_entity_poly.entity_id
_entity_poly.type
_entity_poly.pdbx_seq_one_letter_code
_entity_poly.pdbx_strand_id
1 'polypeptide(L)' 'MSNPEKSPTPEQRAANRRLGLILGTIALVFFLGVIFKRVVFGG' A
#
# COMPACT_ATOMS: atom_id res chain seq x y z
N MET A 1 -10.43 22.87 -6.64
CA MET A 1 -11.34 21.99 -7.40
C MET A 1 -10.49 21.02 -8.24
N SER A 2 -10.48 19.74 -7.92
CA SER A 2 -9.90 18.70 -8.79
C SER A 2 -10.83 18.50 -10.00
N ASN A 3 -10.31 18.75 -11.20
CA ASN A 3 -11.08 18.56 -12.45
C ASN A 3 -11.18 17.06 -12.77
N PRO A 4 -12.37 16.46 -12.76
CA PRO A 4 -12.53 15.01 -12.93
C PRO A 4 -12.12 14.47 -14.32
N GLU A 5 -11.93 15.35 -15.32
CA GLU A 5 -11.44 14.96 -16.65
C GLU A 5 -9.91 14.95 -16.81
N LYS A 6 -9.13 15.39 -15.81
CA LYS A 6 -7.67 15.46 -15.94
C LYS A 6 -7.04 14.10 -15.62
N SER A 7 -6.79 13.31 -16.66
CA SER A 7 -5.99 12.08 -16.53
C SER A 7 -4.64 12.38 -15.87
N PRO A 8 -4.20 11.57 -14.88
CA PRO A 8 -2.97 11.84 -14.14
C PRO A 8 -1.77 11.86 -15.08
N THR A 9 -0.92 12.88 -14.91
CA THR A 9 0.28 13.05 -15.73
C THR A 9 1.22 11.85 -15.53
N PRO A 10 2.11 11.54 -16.50
CA PRO A 10 3.05 10.42 -16.37
C PRO A 10 3.89 10.47 -15.08
N GLU A 11 4.26 11.67 -14.64
CA GLU A 11 4.97 11.90 -13.37
C GLU A 11 4.12 11.53 -12.15
N GLN A 12 2.85 11.95 -12.13
CA GLN A 12 1.91 11.58 -11.08
C GLN A 12 1.65 10.08 -11.04
N ARG A 13 1.58 9.40 -12.20
CA ARG A 13 1.44 7.94 -12.25
C ARG A 13 2.66 7.24 -11.65
N ALA A 14 3.86 7.72 -11.92
CA ALA A 14 5.09 7.18 -11.35
C ALA A 14 5.14 7.37 -9.82
N ALA A 15 4.76 8.55 -9.33
CA ALA A 15 4.65 8.83 -7.89
C ALA A 15 3.59 7.94 -7.21
N ASN A 16 2.38 7.84 -7.80
CA ASN A 16 1.31 7.00 -7.28
C ASN A 16 1.70 5.51 -7.26
N ARG A 17 2.49 5.04 -8.23
CA ARG A 17 3.02 3.67 -8.22
C ARG A 17 3.98 3.44 -7.05
N ARG A 18 4.88 4.39 -6.78
CA ARG A 18 5.78 4.32 -5.61
C ARG A 18 5.00 4.32 -4.30
N LEU A 19 4.02 5.21 -4.18
CA LEU A 19 3.13 5.27 -3.01
C LEU A 19 2.37 3.95 -2.82
N GLY A 20 1.83 3.38 -3.90
CA GLY A 20 1.16 2.07 -3.87
C GLY A 20 2.09 0.94 -3.40
N LEU A 21 3.34 0.93 -3.85
CA LEU A 21 4.34 -0.07 -3.41
C LEU A 21 4.68 0.07 -1.92
N ILE A 22 4.83 1.30 -1.43
CA ILE A 22 5.08 1.58 -0.01
C ILE A 22 3.90 1.09 0.84
N LEU A 23 2.68 1.49 0.49
CA LEU A 23 1.47 1.07 1.20
C LEU A 23 1.28 -0.45 1.16
N GLY A 24 1.54 -1.07 0.00
CA GLY A 24 1.51 -2.53 -0.14
C GLY A 24 2.53 -3.23 0.77
N THR A 25 3.74 -2.70 0.88
CA THR A 25 4.79 -3.24 1.75
C THR A 25 4.41 -3.13 3.23
N ILE A 26 3.90 -1.98 3.66
CA ILE A 26 3.44 -1.76 5.03
C ILE A 26 2.31 -2.73 5.37
N ALA A 27 1.31 -2.86 4.48
CA ALA A 27 0.22 -3.81 4.65
C ALA A 27 0.75 -5.25 4.78
N LEU A 28 1.65 -5.66 3.88
CA LEU A 28 2.24 -7.00 3.90
C LEU A 28 2.93 -7.31 5.24
N VAL A 29 3.82 -6.42 5.70
CA VAL A 29 4.54 -6.62 6.97
C VAL A 29 3.57 -6.64 8.17
N PHE A 30 2.55 -5.79 8.15
CA PHE A 30 1.52 -5.78 9.19
C PHE A 30 0.76 -7.12 9.26
N PHE A 31 0.27 -7.62 8.12
CA PHE A 31 -0.43 -8.90 8.07
C PHE A 31 0.47 -10.08 8.44
N LEU A 32 1.73 -10.08 7.98
CA LEU A 32 2.71 -11.08 8.40
C LEU A 32 2.92 -11.07 9.91
N GLY A 33 3.05 -9.90 10.53
CA GLY A 33 3.17 -9.78 11.99
C GLY A 33 1.95 -10.29 12.74
N VAL A 34 0.74 -10.01 12.24
CA VAL A 34 -0.52 -10.49 12.82
C VAL A 34 -0.64 -12.02 12.71
N ILE A 35 -0.36 -12.58 11.54
CA ILE A 35 -0.39 -14.03 11.30
C ILE A 35 0.66 -14.71 12.16
N PHE A 36 1.89 -14.19 12.16
CA PHE A 36 2.98 -14.71 12.99
C PHE A 36 2.61 -14.71 14.46
N LYS A 37 2.05 -13.61 14.98
CA LYS A 37 1.58 -13.53 16.38
C LYS A 37 0.49 -14.57 16.66
N ARG A 38 -0.47 -14.73 15.75
CA ARG A 38 -1.56 -15.72 15.89
C ARG A 38 -1.04 -17.15 15.89
N VAL A 39 -0.08 -17.48 15.02
CA VAL A 39 0.51 -18.83 14.93
C VAL A 39 1.42 -19.14 16.12
N VAL A 40 2.23 -18.16 16.57
CA VAL A 40 3.22 -18.35 17.63
C VAL A 40 2.61 -18.30 19.04
N PHE A 41 1.63 -17.41 19.27
CA PHE A 41 1.04 -17.19 20.60
C PHE A 41 -0.42 -17.67 20.71
N GLY A 42 -0.95 -18.33 19.69
CA GLY A 42 -2.35 -18.77 19.62
C GLY A 42 -2.53 -20.30 19.69
N GLY A 43 -1.69 -20.97 20.48
CA GLY A 43 -2.01 -22.25 21.11
C GLY A 43 -2.68 -22.00 22.45
#